data_AF-A0A2A2KTX0-F1
#
_entry.id   AF-A0A2A2KTX0-F1
#
_cell.length_a   1.000
_cell.length_b   1.000
_cell.length_c   1.000
_cell.angle_alpha   90.00
_cell.angle_beta   90.00
_cell.angle_gamma   90.00
#
_symmetry.space_group_name_H-M   'P 1'
#
loop_
_entity.id
_entity.type
_entity.pdbx_description
1 polymer ?
#
loop_
_entity_poly.entity_id
_entity_poly.type
_entity_poly.pdbx_seq_one_letter_code
_entity_poly.pdbx_strand_id
1 'polypeptide(L)'
;MEQAEQFVLSDKDFLPSRTIGLPEDIAKAIAFLADRNSSSYIIGHSLVIDGGSNLISTLMQMDFAKVLKLTQQQKYEPNETDLMIPTNVRAVIATFLSASPMIVVPYVEDVFVNWFRSVAFDDAIDRLNYVYTASLMYLFAIVVSAKQYAGTPIQCWVPGEFECGWRQYVEDYCFIQNTFFVPFEEDIPSEDSGRTKAEIGYYQWVPIVLALQAIMFYMPSWLWATLHKFGGLDLTTAMTDAGKIAAAPSASEDRKKELSKLSLYLEECLEFGKQQRTPVRLFCFRFGRGLGSYVTLLYLLVKGLYVTNILTQFYILNRFLGSRYSFWGIQTFVDLYNGREWMDSGVFPRVTLCDFQVRRLGNIHRYTVQCVLSINMINEKIYLFLWFWFLFVAVVTAINFFYTVLYMSLALLREKSTRQWLMQTVEDENKYRYKQAVRDFCHQGLGPDGVLTLRFIESHAGGIVVRDVAAKMFNDYIKSLHQSSTKTTSPDIPDDGAHESCFYMPSEPHSGLVMPDYPTKVDH
;
A
#
# COMPACT_ATOMS: atom_id res chain seq x y z
N MET A 1 32.89 -21.25 24.46
CA MET A 1 34.05 -21.20 23.54
C MET A 1 34.47 -22.59 23.10
N GLU A 2 34.67 -23.55 24.00
CA GLU A 2 35.03 -24.95 23.65
C GLU A 2 34.11 -25.63 22.62
N GLN A 3 32.78 -25.42 22.69
CA GLN A 3 31.84 -26.00 21.72
C GLN A 3 31.95 -25.38 20.31
N ALA A 4 32.34 -24.10 20.22
CA ALA A 4 32.56 -23.42 18.96
C ALA A 4 33.89 -23.86 18.32
N GLU A 5 34.92 -24.08 19.14
CA GLU A 5 36.21 -24.60 18.71
C GLU A 5 36.10 -26.03 18.14
N GLN A 6 35.35 -26.92 18.81
CA GLN A 6 35.11 -28.28 18.30
C GLN A 6 34.34 -28.31 16.98
N PHE A 7 33.42 -27.35 16.77
CA PHE A 7 32.67 -27.23 15.53
C PHE A 7 33.57 -26.81 14.36
N VAL A 8 34.43 -25.81 14.55
CA VAL A 8 35.38 -25.34 13.53
C VAL A 8 36.41 -26.43 13.16
N LEU A 9 36.83 -27.25 14.13
CA LEU A 9 37.76 -28.37 13.90
C LEU A 9 37.14 -29.56 13.15
N SER A 10 35.82 -29.67 13.12
CA SER A 10 35.12 -30.81 12.52
C SER A 10 35.09 -30.75 10.99
N ASP A 11 35.11 -29.54 10.41
CA ASP A 11 34.95 -29.31 8.98
C ASP A 11 36.30 -28.99 8.29
N LYS A 12 36.60 -29.71 7.21
CA LYS A 12 37.85 -29.53 6.45
C LYS A 12 37.83 -28.27 5.59
N ASP A 13 36.65 -27.77 5.27
CA ASP A 13 36.49 -26.59 4.44
C ASP A 13 36.74 -25.30 5.23
N PHE A 14 36.59 -25.34 6.56
CA PHE A 14 36.89 -24.20 7.44
C PHE A 14 38.33 -24.17 7.95
N LEU A 15 38.89 -25.32 8.34
CA LEU A 15 40.27 -25.41 8.83
C LEU A 15 40.95 -26.66 8.26
N PRO A 16 41.69 -26.56 7.14
CA PRO A 16 42.27 -27.71 6.46
C PRO A 16 43.21 -28.54 7.35
N SER A 17 43.90 -27.88 8.29
CA SER A 17 44.84 -28.50 9.22
C SER A 17 44.17 -29.20 10.41
N ARG A 18 42.88 -28.94 10.69
CA ARG A 18 42.13 -29.46 11.85
C ARG A 18 42.86 -29.33 13.20
N THR A 19 43.72 -28.32 13.32
CA THR A 19 44.50 -28.01 14.52
C THR A 19 44.50 -26.51 14.70
N ILE A 20 44.15 -26.05 15.90
CA ILE A 20 44.19 -24.62 16.23
C ILE A 20 45.66 -24.22 16.39
N GLY A 21 46.07 -23.11 15.78
CA GLY A 21 47.43 -22.59 15.92
C GLY A 21 47.70 -22.18 17.37
N LEU A 22 48.80 -22.69 17.93
CA LEU A 22 49.23 -22.33 19.28
C LEU A 22 50.22 -21.16 19.21
N PRO A 23 50.34 -20.35 20.29
CA PRO A 23 51.36 -19.29 20.36
C PRO A 23 52.79 -19.81 20.14
N GLU A 24 53.05 -21.08 20.47
CA GLU A 24 54.34 -21.74 20.24
C GLU A 24 54.68 -21.90 18.75
N ASP A 25 53.68 -22.03 17.88
CA ASP A 25 53.89 -22.20 16.44
C ASP A 25 54.38 -20.91 15.80
N ILE A 26 53.87 -19.77 16.28
CA ILE A 26 54.35 -18.44 15.92
C ILE A 26 55.75 -18.21 16.47
N ALA A 27 56.00 -18.59 17.73
CA ALA A 27 57.30 -18.42 18.37
C ALA A 27 58.42 -19.21 17.66
N LYS A 28 58.15 -20.42 17.18
CA LYS A 28 59.12 -21.24 16.42
C LYS A 28 59.48 -20.60 15.08
N ALA A 29 58.50 -20.05 14.37
CA ALA A 29 58.74 -19.37 13.11
C ALA A 29 59.58 -18.09 13.30
N ILE A 30 59.32 -17.32 14.37
CA ILE A 30 60.13 -16.16 14.74
C ILE A 30 61.56 -16.59 15.13
N ALA A 31 61.71 -17.66 15.92
CA ALA A 31 63.01 -18.18 16.31
C ALA A 31 63.86 -18.66 15.10
N PHE A 32 63.22 -19.30 14.11
CA PHE A 32 63.85 -19.69 12.86
C PHE A 32 64.36 -18.48 12.05
N LEU A 33 63.56 -17.41 11.95
CA LEU A 33 63.97 -16.18 11.27
C LEU A 33 65.06 -15.41 12.03
N ALA A 34 65.11 -15.54 13.35
CA ALA A 34 66.12 -14.88 14.19
C ALA A 34 67.49 -15.60 14.16
N ASP A 35 67.51 -16.91 13.94
CA ASP A 35 68.73 -17.69 13.84
C ASP A 35 69.31 -17.67 12.41
N ARG A 36 70.44 -16.99 12.25
CA ARG A 36 71.13 -16.83 10.96
C ARG A 36 71.79 -18.10 10.43
N ASN A 37 72.00 -19.11 11.28
CA ASN A 37 72.54 -20.40 10.82
C ASN A 37 71.47 -21.22 10.10
N SER A 38 70.22 -21.16 10.57
CA SER A 38 69.09 -21.90 10.00
C SER A 38 68.37 -21.14 8.87
N SER A 39 68.34 -19.81 8.89
CA SER A 39 67.71 -18.96 7.86
C SER A 39 68.68 -18.34 6.83
N SER A 40 69.89 -18.89 6.73
CA SER A 40 71.04 -18.33 5.98
C SER A 40 70.80 -17.98 4.49
N TYR A 41 69.76 -18.52 3.87
CA TYR A 41 69.43 -18.33 2.44
C TYR A 41 68.16 -17.49 2.19
N ILE A 42 67.49 -16.99 3.24
CA ILE A 42 66.23 -16.24 3.10
C ILE A 42 66.51 -14.75 3.32
N ILE A 43 66.49 -13.96 2.24
CA ILE A 43 66.66 -12.51 2.28
C ILE A 43 65.48 -11.85 1.56
N GLY A 44 64.84 -10.85 2.19
CA GLY A 44 63.85 -9.97 1.54
C GLY A 44 62.45 -10.55 1.32
N HIS A 45 62.10 -11.69 1.91
CA HIS A 45 60.78 -12.31 1.77
C HIS A 45 59.89 -12.04 2.99
N SER A 46 58.59 -11.81 2.76
CA SER A 46 57.59 -11.68 3.82
C SER A 46 57.04 -13.06 4.18
N LEU A 47 57.23 -13.50 5.42
CA LEU A 47 56.64 -14.74 5.94
C LEU A 47 55.28 -14.40 6.56
N VAL A 48 54.19 -14.78 5.88
CA VAL A 48 52.84 -14.62 6.42
C VAL A 48 52.49 -15.84 7.25
N ILE A 49 52.45 -15.67 8.57
CA ILE A 49 51.97 -16.69 9.51
C ILE A 49 50.49 -16.42 9.74
N ASP A 50 49.65 -17.16 9.03
CA ASP A 50 48.20 -17.09 9.17
C ASP A 50 47.72 -18.38 9.82
N GLY A 51 46.98 -18.27 10.92
CA GLY A 51 46.37 -19.40 11.63
C GLY A 51 45.18 -20.04 10.89
N GLY A 52 45.14 -19.93 9.56
CA GLY A 52 44.07 -20.41 8.69
C GLY A 52 42.92 -19.42 8.46
N SER A 53 43.08 -18.14 8.76
CA SER A 53 42.02 -17.12 8.65
C SER A 53 41.94 -16.45 7.28
N ASN A 54 43.06 -16.35 6.56
CA ASN A 54 43.21 -15.62 5.30
C ASN A 54 43.08 -16.51 4.04
N LEU A 55 43.12 -17.84 4.16
CA LEU A 55 42.96 -18.73 3.00
C LEU A 55 41.51 -19.04 2.63
N ILE A 56 40.57 -18.92 3.57
CA ILE A 56 39.13 -18.92 3.33
C ILE A 56 38.55 -17.98 4.37
N SER A 57 37.91 -16.89 3.95
CA SER A 57 37.11 -16.06 4.86
C SER A 57 35.99 -16.93 5.42
N THR A 58 36.23 -17.53 6.58
CA THR A 58 35.31 -18.45 7.27
C THR A 58 33.98 -17.75 7.57
N LEU A 59 34.00 -16.43 7.73
CA LEU A 59 32.81 -15.58 7.88
C LEU A 59 31.92 -15.51 6.63
N MET A 60 32.46 -15.75 5.43
CA MET A 60 31.69 -15.76 4.17
C MET A 60 31.05 -17.13 3.84
N GLN A 61 31.44 -18.21 4.52
CA GLN A 61 30.85 -19.55 4.34
C GLN A 61 29.98 -20.01 5.52
N MET A 62 29.84 -19.18 6.57
CA MET A 62 28.93 -19.46 7.67
C MET A 62 27.47 -19.38 7.21
N ASP A 63 26.80 -20.53 7.12
CA ASP A 63 25.33 -20.58 7.10
C ASP A 63 24.82 -20.19 8.50
N PHE A 64 24.64 -18.88 8.71
CA PHE A 64 24.17 -18.29 9.96
C PHE A 64 22.86 -18.91 10.47
N ALA A 65 22.07 -19.55 9.60
CA ALA A 65 20.86 -20.26 9.98
C ALA A 65 21.12 -21.46 10.90
N LYS A 66 22.26 -22.16 10.76
CA LYS A 66 22.64 -23.28 11.65
C LYS A 66 23.09 -22.79 13.03
N VAL A 67 23.79 -21.65 13.08
CA VAL A 67 24.25 -21.03 14.34
C VAL A 67 23.07 -20.40 15.11
N LEU A 68 22.12 -19.79 14.40
CA LEU A 68 20.87 -19.25 14.98
C LEU A 68 19.93 -20.35 15.51
N LYS A 69 19.85 -21.51 14.86
CA LYS A 69 19.08 -22.66 15.37
C LYS A 69 19.60 -23.20 16.72
N LEU A 70 20.91 -23.08 16.98
CA LEU A 70 21.51 -23.46 18.26
C LEU A 70 21.27 -22.42 19.36
N THR A 71 21.01 -21.16 19.00
CA THR A 71 20.70 -20.06 19.95
C THR A 71 19.20 -19.84 20.17
N GLN A 72 18.33 -20.22 19.21
CA GLN A 72 16.88 -20.05 19.30
C GLN A 72 16.14 -21.10 20.15
N GLN A 73 16.80 -22.16 20.63
CA GLN A 73 16.14 -23.14 21.52
C GLN A 73 15.78 -22.59 22.92
N GLN A 74 15.97 -21.30 23.20
CA GLN A 74 15.83 -20.78 24.57
C GLN A 74 14.74 -19.75 24.85
N LYS A 75 13.90 -19.30 23.89
CA LYS A 75 12.71 -18.48 24.24
C LYS A 75 11.79 -18.17 23.06
N TYR A 76 10.59 -18.78 23.01
CA TYR A 76 9.36 -18.09 22.57
C TYR A 76 8.11 -18.98 22.80
N GLU A 77 7.19 -18.55 23.67
CA GLU A 77 5.78 -19.00 23.70
C GLU A 77 4.94 -17.86 23.10
N PRO A 78 4.01 -18.12 22.16
CA PRO A 78 3.16 -17.07 21.60
C PRO A 78 1.87 -16.88 22.42
N ASN A 79 1.50 -15.63 22.68
CA ASN A 79 0.19 -15.25 23.23
C ASN A 79 -0.89 -15.18 22.12
N GLU A 80 -2.08 -15.68 22.44
CA GLU A 80 -3.30 -15.59 21.62
C GLU A 80 -3.82 -14.14 21.54
N THR A 81 -3.59 -13.42 20.45
CA THR A 81 -4.46 -12.30 20.00
C THR A 81 -4.24 -11.86 18.54
N ASP A 82 -3.50 -12.62 17.74
CA ASP A 82 -2.98 -12.17 16.44
C ASP A 82 -3.79 -12.68 15.22
N LEU A 83 -5.11 -12.65 15.33
CA LEU A 83 -6.02 -13.13 14.29
C LEU A 83 -6.60 -11.98 13.45
N MET A 84 -5.79 -11.32 12.61
CA MET A 84 -6.29 -10.51 11.49
C MET A 84 -5.22 -10.11 10.46
N ILE A 85 -4.31 -11.03 10.12
CA ILE A 85 -3.42 -10.89 8.96
C ILE A 85 -3.69 -12.08 8.05
N PRO A 86 -3.87 -11.91 6.72
CA PRO A 86 -3.90 -13.06 5.81
C PRO A 86 -2.58 -13.82 5.94
N THR A 87 -2.66 -15.04 6.45
CA THR A 87 -1.55 -15.97 6.73
C THR A 87 -0.55 -16.11 5.59
N ASN A 88 -1.02 -15.90 4.35
CA ASN A 88 -0.21 -15.98 3.13
C ASN A 88 0.84 -14.86 3.02
N VAL A 89 0.58 -13.66 3.54
CA VAL A 89 1.50 -12.51 3.43
C VAL A 89 2.64 -12.63 4.45
N ARG A 90 2.33 -13.02 5.69
CA ARG A 90 3.34 -13.31 6.72
C ARG A 90 4.25 -14.47 6.30
N ALA A 91 3.69 -15.53 5.72
CA ALA A 91 4.48 -16.68 5.25
C ALA A 91 5.39 -16.31 4.08
N VAL A 92 4.92 -15.52 3.11
CA VAL A 92 5.74 -15.07 1.97
C VAL A 92 6.88 -14.16 2.44
N ILE A 93 6.60 -13.23 3.36
CA ILE A 93 7.62 -12.31 3.91
C ILE A 93 8.65 -13.07 4.76
N ALA A 94 8.21 -13.96 5.65
CA ALA A 94 9.11 -14.78 6.47
C ALA A 94 9.99 -15.69 5.61
N THR A 95 9.44 -16.26 4.53
CA THR A 95 10.21 -17.10 3.59
C THR A 95 11.23 -16.28 2.81
N PHE A 96 10.88 -15.05 2.38
CA PHE A 96 11.80 -14.16 1.65
C PHE A 96 12.90 -13.56 2.56
N LEU A 97 12.58 -13.21 3.80
CA LEU A 97 13.57 -12.73 4.78
C LEU A 97 14.50 -13.86 5.24
N SER A 98 14.02 -15.10 5.31
CA SER A 98 14.89 -16.26 5.56
C SER A 98 15.83 -16.62 4.39
N ALA A 99 15.54 -16.12 3.18
CA ALA A 99 16.31 -16.42 1.97
C ALA A 99 17.41 -15.37 1.66
N SER A 100 17.48 -14.26 2.42
CA SER A 100 18.48 -13.20 2.24
C SER A 100 19.16 -12.93 3.59
N PRO A 101 20.38 -13.44 3.86
CA PRO A 101 20.96 -13.42 5.20
C PRO A 101 21.47 -12.05 5.68
N MET A 102 21.18 -10.95 4.98
CA MET A 102 21.90 -9.69 5.21
C MET A 102 21.05 -8.52 5.73
N ILE A 103 19.72 -8.62 5.83
CA ILE A 103 18.91 -7.49 6.35
C ILE A 103 17.75 -8.01 7.21
N VAL A 104 18.06 -8.53 8.39
CA VAL A 104 17.11 -8.48 9.51
C VAL A 104 17.52 -7.28 10.33
N VAL A 105 17.04 -6.09 9.95
CA VAL A 105 17.07 -4.95 10.85
C VAL A 105 15.97 -5.24 11.87
N PRO A 106 16.29 -5.59 13.13
CA PRO A 106 15.26 -5.69 14.16
C PRO A 106 14.54 -4.33 14.19
N TYR A 107 13.21 -4.32 14.32
CA TYR A 107 12.27 -3.19 14.14
C TYR A 107 11.70 -2.94 12.74
N VAL A 108 12.34 -3.36 11.64
CA VAL A 108 11.72 -3.14 10.31
C VAL A 108 10.47 -4.00 10.16
N GLU A 109 10.46 -5.23 10.67
CA GLU A 109 9.27 -6.11 10.62
C GLU A 109 8.07 -5.52 11.38
N ASP A 110 8.26 -5.01 12.60
CA ASP A 110 7.15 -4.44 13.40
C ASP A 110 6.63 -3.13 12.83
N VAL A 111 7.54 -2.27 12.34
CA VAL A 111 7.17 -1.03 11.65
C VAL A 111 6.44 -1.37 10.35
N PHE A 112 6.88 -2.40 9.61
CA PHE A 112 6.29 -2.86 8.36
C PHE A 112 4.90 -3.47 8.58
N VAL A 113 4.73 -4.38 9.54
CA VAL A 113 3.43 -5.00 9.84
C VAL A 113 2.41 -3.97 10.28
N ASN A 114 2.82 -2.96 11.06
CA ASN A 114 1.95 -1.86 11.46
C ASN A 114 1.66 -0.89 10.31
N TRP A 115 2.62 -0.67 9.39
CA TRP A 115 2.43 0.16 8.20
C TRP A 115 1.39 -0.47 7.26
N PHE A 116 1.44 -1.78 7.05
CA PHE A 116 0.54 -2.49 6.12
C PHE A 116 -0.75 -3.02 6.77
N ARG A 117 -1.06 -2.61 8.00
CA ARG A 117 -2.31 -3.00 8.66
C ARG A 117 -3.50 -2.40 7.92
N SER A 118 -4.46 -3.25 7.53
CA SER A 118 -5.67 -2.77 6.88
C SER A 118 -6.46 -1.88 7.83
N VAL A 119 -6.91 -0.70 7.37
CA VAL A 119 -7.78 0.13 8.19
C VAL A 119 -9.20 -0.42 8.09
N ALA A 120 -9.96 -0.34 9.18
CA ALA A 120 -11.25 -1.03 9.32
C ALA A 120 -12.34 -0.54 8.33
N PHE A 121 -12.16 0.63 7.71
CA PHE A 121 -13.14 1.34 6.88
C PHE A 121 -12.71 1.50 5.42
N ASP A 122 -11.97 0.52 4.89
CA ASP A 122 -11.43 0.55 3.54
C ASP A 122 -12.15 -0.41 2.59
N ASP A 123 -12.36 0.00 1.34
CA ASP A 123 -12.85 -0.91 0.31
C ASP A 123 -11.77 -1.94 -0.07
N ALA A 124 -12.19 -3.07 -0.63
CA ALA A 124 -11.26 -4.06 -1.19
C ALA A 124 -10.30 -3.46 -2.23
N ILE A 125 -10.78 -2.49 -3.01
CA ILE A 125 -9.98 -1.81 -4.04
C ILE A 125 -9.00 -0.80 -3.43
N ASP A 126 -9.34 -0.20 -2.29
CA ASP A 126 -8.38 0.67 -1.59
C ASP A 126 -7.23 -0.19 -1.07
N ARG A 127 -7.55 -1.34 -0.45
CA ARG A 127 -6.55 -2.33 -0.01
C ARG A 127 -5.65 -2.79 -1.16
N LEU A 128 -6.18 -2.98 -2.37
CA LEU A 128 -5.40 -3.28 -3.58
C LEU A 128 -4.31 -2.24 -3.84
N ASN A 129 -4.60 -0.96 -3.63
CA ASN A 129 -3.66 0.12 -3.85
C ASN A 129 -2.64 0.24 -2.71
N TYR A 130 -3.07 0.55 -1.49
CA TYR A 130 -2.15 0.93 -0.42
C TYR A 130 -1.53 -0.26 0.34
N VAL A 131 -2.15 -1.45 0.29
CA VAL A 131 -1.56 -2.67 0.87
C VAL A 131 -0.84 -3.43 -0.22
N TYR A 132 -1.58 -4.04 -1.14
CA TYR A 132 -0.99 -5.02 -2.06
C TYR A 132 0.01 -4.40 -3.02
N THR A 133 -0.35 -3.28 -3.68
CA THR A 133 0.56 -2.63 -4.64
C THR A 133 1.76 -1.98 -3.94
N ALA A 134 1.56 -1.31 -2.80
CA ALA A 134 2.67 -0.74 -2.04
C ALA A 134 3.62 -1.83 -1.47
N SER A 135 3.10 -2.93 -0.93
CA SER A 135 3.92 -4.06 -0.47
C SER A 135 4.71 -4.69 -1.62
N LEU A 136 4.07 -4.84 -2.79
CA LEU A 136 4.72 -5.36 -3.99
C LEU A 136 5.86 -4.45 -4.46
N MET A 137 5.66 -3.13 -4.50
CA MET A 137 6.72 -2.16 -4.86
C MET A 137 7.89 -2.24 -3.89
N TYR A 138 7.59 -2.31 -2.59
CA TYR A 138 8.61 -2.40 -1.57
C TYR A 138 9.40 -3.72 -1.65
N LEU A 139 8.73 -4.84 -1.92
CA LEU A 139 9.39 -6.12 -2.15
C LEU A 139 10.37 -6.04 -3.32
N PHE A 140 9.96 -5.43 -4.44
CA PHE A 140 10.87 -5.23 -5.57
C PHE A 140 12.02 -4.27 -5.24
N ALA A 141 11.78 -3.22 -4.45
CA ALA A 141 12.84 -2.34 -3.98
C ALA A 141 13.89 -3.11 -3.17
N ILE A 142 13.48 -4.01 -2.28
CA ILE A 142 14.39 -4.88 -1.51
C ILE A 142 15.15 -5.83 -2.45
N VAL A 143 14.45 -6.51 -3.35
CA VAL A 143 15.08 -7.50 -4.25
C VAL A 143 16.15 -6.86 -5.13
N VAL A 144 15.86 -5.69 -5.71
CA VAL A 144 16.84 -4.96 -6.52
C VAL A 144 17.99 -4.43 -5.66
N SER A 145 17.70 -3.91 -4.46
CA SER A 145 18.74 -3.47 -3.50
C SER A 145 19.67 -4.61 -3.12
N ALA A 146 19.14 -5.79 -2.83
CA ALA A 146 19.93 -6.97 -2.50
C ALA A 146 20.87 -7.35 -3.65
N LYS A 147 20.38 -7.33 -4.89
CA LYS A 147 21.25 -7.58 -6.06
C LYS A 147 22.31 -6.50 -6.24
N GLN A 148 21.99 -5.24 -5.94
CA GLN A 148 22.88 -4.09 -6.11
C GLN A 148 24.00 -4.02 -5.07
N TYR A 149 23.72 -4.38 -3.81
CA TYR A 149 24.68 -4.24 -2.70
C TYR A 149 25.34 -5.55 -2.27
N ALA A 150 24.65 -6.68 -2.38
CA ALA A 150 25.18 -7.99 -1.95
C ALA A 150 25.68 -8.85 -3.12
N GLY A 151 25.33 -8.50 -4.36
CA GLY A 151 25.80 -9.17 -5.57
C GLY A 151 26.83 -8.34 -6.34
N THR A 152 27.37 -8.91 -7.41
CA THR A 152 28.11 -8.17 -8.44
C THR A 152 27.09 -7.55 -9.42
N PRO A 153 26.87 -6.22 -9.41
CA PRO A 153 25.88 -5.59 -10.28
C PRO A 153 26.35 -5.56 -11.74
N ILE A 154 27.66 -5.39 -11.94
CA ILE A 154 28.34 -5.30 -13.23
C ILE A 154 29.58 -6.20 -13.23
N GLN A 155 29.92 -6.75 -14.39
CA GLN A 155 31.17 -7.50 -14.61
C GLN A 155 31.79 -7.03 -15.92
N CYS A 156 33.07 -6.66 -15.91
CA CYS A 156 33.71 -6.02 -17.06
C CYS A 156 34.81 -6.89 -17.67
N TRP A 157 34.87 -6.88 -19.00
CA TRP A 157 35.93 -7.48 -19.78
C TRP A 157 37.15 -6.55 -19.83
N VAL A 158 38.06 -6.75 -18.88
CA VAL A 158 39.27 -5.95 -18.69
C VAL A 158 40.49 -6.67 -19.31
N PRO A 159 41.47 -5.96 -19.91
CA PRO A 159 42.68 -6.58 -20.45
C PRO A 159 43.41 -7.47 -19.44
N GLY A 160 44.04 -8.56 -19.92
CA GLY A 160 44.67 -9.56 -19.07
C GLY A 160 45.86 -9.07 -18.23
N GLU A 161 46.40 -7.89 -18.54
CA GLU A 161 47.47 -7.23 -17.79
C GLU A 161 47.01 -6.69 -16.43
N PHE A 162 45.71 -6.46 -16.25
CA PHE A 162 45.16 -5.90 -15.01
C PHE A 162 45.00 -7.00 -13.95
N GLU A 163 45.69 -6.85 -12.84
CA GLU A 163 45.55 -7.71 -11.66
C GLU A 163 44.12 -7.64 -11.07
N CYS A 164 43.81 -8.59 -10.16
CA CYS A 164 42.47 -8.73 -9.57
C CYS A 164 41.96 -7.42 -8.91
N GLY A 165 42.83 -6.69 -8.21
CA GLY A 165 42.45 -5.42 -7.57
C GLY A 165 42.09 -4.31 -8.58
N TRP A 166 42.78 -4.26 -9.72
CA TRP A 166 42.46 -3.30 -10.78
C TRP A 166 41.15 -3.65 -11.49
N ARG A 167 40.84 -4.95 -11.64
CA ARG A 167 39.55 -5.40 -12.18
C ARG A 167 38.39 -4.91 -11.30
N GLN A 168 38.49 -5.09 -9.98
CA GLN A 168 37.48 -4.61 -9.03
C GLN A 168 37.33 -3.08 -9.10
N TYR A 169 38.45 -2.34 -9.15
CA TYR A 169 38.40 -0.89 -9.34
C TYR A 169 37.68 -0.48 -10.62
N VAL A 170 37.95 -1.13 -11.75
CA VAL A 170 37.30 -0.83 -13.03
C VAL A 170 35.80 -1.16 -12.96
N GLU A 171 35.44 -2.30 -12.37
CA GLU A 171 34.03 -2.68 -12.18
C GLU A 171 33.27 -1.67 -11.31
N ASP A 172 33.83 -1.26 -10.18
CA ASP A 172 33.23 -0.26 -9.30
C ASP A 172 33.17 1.12 -9.96
N TYR A 173 34.24 1.53 -10.64
CA TYR A 173 34.30 2.79 -11.38
C TYR A 173 33.22 2.83 -12.47
N CYS A 174 33.10 1.76 -13.26
CA CYS A 174 32.12 1.63 -14.32
C CYS A 174 30.69 1.45 -13.80
N PHE A 175 30.52 0.98 -12.56
CA PHE A 175 29.21 0.95 -11.93
C PHE A 175 28.76 2.34 -11.47
N ILE A 176 29.68 3.12 -10.89
CA ILE A 176 29.41 4.48 -10.36
C ILE A 176 29.29 5.49 -11.50
N GLN A 177 30.18 5.41 -12.50
CA GLN A 177 30.04 6.18 -13.73
C GLN A 177 28.93 5.60 -14.60
N ASN A 178 28.28 6.44 -15.40
CA ASN A 178 27.30 5.95 -16.36
C ASN A 178 27.99 5.09 -17.42
N THR A 179 27.31 4.03 -17.84
CA THR A 179 27.71 3.23 -19.01
C THR A 179 26.87 3.65 -20.21
N PHE A 180 27.33 3.39 -21.44
CA PHE A 180 26.58 3.72 -22.64
C PHE A 180 26.33 2.47 -23.49
N PHE A 181 25.22 2.46 -24.24
CA PHE A 181 24.85 1.34 -25.10
C PHE A 181 25.05 1.72 -26.57
N VAL A 182 25.72 0.83 -27.31
CA VAL A 182 25.89 0.91 -28.77
C VAL A 182 25.58 -0.49 -29.33
N PRO A 183 24.73 -0.60 -30.36
CA PRO A 183 24.51 -1.87 -31.06
C PRO A 183 25.83 -2.45 -31.60
N PHE A 184 25.94 -3.76 -31.74
CA PHE A 184 27.18 -4.41 -32.19
C PHE A 184 27.51 -4.11 -33.66
N GLU A 185 26.50 -3.75 -34.45
CA GLU A 185 26.61 -3.40 -35.87
C GLU A 185 27.12 -1.98 -36.09
N GLU A 186 27.11 -1.12 -35.06
CA GLU A 186 27.54 0.27 -35.13
C GLU A 186 28.94 0.45 -34.51
N ASP A 187 29.76 1.28 -35.16
CA ASP A 187 31.08 1.64 -34.62
C ASP A 187 30.95 2.52 -33.37
N ILE A 188 31.87 2.34 -32.43
CA ILE A 188 31.91 3.15 -31.21
C ILE A 188 32.16 4.63 -31.59
N PRO A 189 31.27 5.57 -31.22
CA PRO A 189 31.43 6.97 -31.59
C PRO A 189 32.75 7.55 -31.06
N SER A 190 33.55 8.14 -31.95
CA SER A 190 34.81 8.80 -31.58
C SER A 190 34.58 10.11 -30.82
N GLU A 191 33.46 10.77 -31.09
CA GLU A 191 33.07 12.05 -30.52
C GLU A 191 32.36 11.86 -29.17
N ASP A 192 32.82 12.56 -28.13
CA ASP A 192 32.30 12.39 -26.76
C ASP A 192 30.81 12.75 -26.66
N SER A 193 30.32 13.67 -27.50
CA SER A 193 28.91 14.08 -27.52
C SER A 193 27.95 12.95 -27.91
N GLY A 194 28.38 12.03 -28.77
CA GLY A 194 27.60 10.85 -29.15
C GLY A 194 27.52 9.83 -28.01
N ARG A 195 28.61 9.69 -27.26
CA ARG A 195 28.71 8.75 -26.13
C ARG A 195 27.83 9.18 -24.96
N THR A 196 27.86 10.47 -24.61
CA THR A 196 27.02 11.02 -23.53
C THR A 196 25.53 10.94 -23.83
N LYS A 197 25.12 11.02 -25.11
CA LYS A 197 23.70 10.83 -25.48
C LYS A 197 23.22 9.38 -25.34
N ALA A 198 24.14 8.43 -25.44
CA ALA A 198 23.87 7.00 -25.31
C ALA A 198 24.07 6.48 -23.88
N GLU A 199 24.39 7.36 -22.92
CA GLU A 199 24.58 7.01 -21.52
C GLU A 199 23.28 6.54 -20.85
N ILE A 200 23.44 5.56 -19.96
CA ILE A 200 22.40 4.89 -19.21
C ILE A 200 22.82 4.91 -17.75
N GLY A 201 22.04 5.61 -16.94
CA GLY A 201 22.27 5.73 -15.49
C GLY A 201 21.04 5.39 -14.64
N TYR A 202 19.91 4.99 -15.24
CA TYR A 202 18.66 4.80 -14.48
C TYR A 202 18.75 3.64 -13.49
N TYR A 203 19.51 2.58 -13.80
CA TYR A 203 19.57 1.36 -12.98
C TYR A 203 20.05 1.62 -11.55
N GLN A 204 20.91 2.63 -11.34
CA GLN A 204 21.40 3.04 -10.03
C GLN A 204 20.26 3.57 -9.13
N TRP A 205 19.25 4.20 -9.73
CA TRP A 205 18.14 4.86 -9.04
C TRP A 205 16.92 3.96 -8.85
N VAL A 206 16.89 2.78 -9.48
CA VAL A 206 15.72 1.87 -9.46
C VAL A 206 15.24 1.56 -8.04
N PRO A 207 16.08 1.16 -7.07
CA PRO A 207 15.58 0.81 -5.75
C PRO A 207 14.98 2.00 -5.00
N ILE A 208 15.58 3.18 -5.15
CA ILE A 208 15.13 4.43 -4.53
C ILE A 208 13.77 4.83 -5.12
N VAL A 209 13.63 4.78 -6.44
CA VAL A 209 12.37 5.09 -7.11
C VAL A 209 11.29 4.11 -6.66
N LEU A 210 11.52 2.80 -6.70
CA LEU A 210 10.54 1.80 -6.25
C LEU A 210 10.10 2.02 -4.79
N ALA A 211 11.03 2.37 -3.89
CA ALA A 211 10.71 2.68 -2.50
C ALA A 211 9.84 3.95 -2.37
N LEU A 212 10.16 5.00 -3.12
CA LEU A 212 9.33 6.23 -3.16
C LEU A 212 7.94 5.95 -3.73
N GLN A 213 7.84 5.11 -4.77
CA GLN A 213 6.56 4.71 -5.35
C GLN A 213 5.71 3.94 -4.33
N ALA A 214 6.30 3.04 -3.54
CA ALA A 214 5.62 2.37 -2.42
C ALA A 214 5.01 3.37 -1.43
N ILE A 215 5.78 4.40 -1.02
CA ILE A 215 5.29 5.45 -0.11
C ILE A 215 4.14 6.24 -0.74
N MET A 216 4.24 6.59 -2.02
CA MET A 216 3.18 7.30 -2.74
C MET A 216 1.87 6.50 -2.82
N PHE A 217 1.93 5.16 -2.97
CA PHE A 217 0.74 4.31 -2.90
C PHE A 217 0.10 4.25 -1.51
N TYR A 218 0.90 4.40 -0.45
CA TYR A 218 0.41 4.44 0.93
C TYR A 218 -0.20 5.79 1.32
N MET A 219 0.32 6.88 0.76
CA MET A 219 -0.03 8.27 1.13
C MET A 219 -1.54 8.56 1.18
N PRO A 220 -2.39 8.15 0.21
CA PRO A 220 -3.83 8.42 0.28
C PRO A 220 -4.53 7.76 1.48
N SER A 221 -4.09 6.56 1.87
CA SER A 221 -4.63 5.85 3.04
C SER A 221 -4.27 6.57 4.34
N TRP A 222 -3.01 7.02 4.44
CA TRP A 222 -2.56 7.81 5.59
C TRP A 222 -3.32 9.13 5.72
N LEU A 223 -3.56 9.81 4.58
CA LEU A 223 -4.38 11.03 4.54
C LEU A 223 -5.80 10.75 5.02
N TRP A 224 -6.44 9.68 4.55
CA TRP A 224 -7.77 9.29 5.00
C TRP A 224 -7.81 9.03 6.50
N ALA A 225 -6.92 8.16 7.01
CA ALA A 225 -6.79 7.79 8.41
C ALA A 225 -6.55 8.99 9.36
N THR A 226 -5.92 10.05 8.84
CA THR A 226 -5.63 11.26 9.62
C THR A 226 -6.78 12.26 9.53
N LEU A 227 -7.30 12.52 8.32
CA LEU A 227 -8.23 13.60 8.07
C LEU A 227 -9.67 13.28 8.49
N HIS A 228 -10.07 12.01 8.53
CA HIS A 228 -11.41 11.63 8.96
C HIS A 228 -11.68 11.98 10.43
N LYS A 229 -10.64 12.00 11.27
CA LYS A 229 -10.72 12.31 12.71
C LYS A 229 -11.15 13.75 12.98
N PHE A 230 -10.91 14.67 12.05
CA PHE A 230 -11.35 16.06 12.17
C PHE A 230 -12.83 16.24 11.81
N GLY A 231 -13.50 15.20 11.29
CA GLY A 231 -14.85 15.30 10.72
C GLY A 231 -16.01 15.22 11.71
N GLY A 232 -15.77 15.32 13.02
CA GLY A 232 -16.79 15.19 14.08
C GLY A 232 -17.35 13.77 14.25
N LEU A 233 -17.30 12.95 13.19
CA LEU A 233 -17.67 11.54 13.19
C LEU A 233 -16.40 10.66 13.21
N ASP A 234 -16.16 10.00 14.34
CA ASP A 234 -15.07 9.04 14.43
C ASP A 234 -15.54 7.66 13.93
N LEU A 235 -15.23 7.42 12.65
CA LEU A 235 -15.50 6.14 11.99
C LEU A 235 -14.79 4.97 12.68
N THR A 236 -13.64 5.16 13.35
CA THR A 236 -12.96 4.05 14.04
C THR A 236 -13.83 3.53 15.18
N THR A 237 -14.28 4.42 16.06
CA THR A 237 -15.19 4.08 17.16
C THR A 237 -16.49 3.45 16.64
N ALA A 238 -17.12 4.02 15.61
CA ALA A 238 -18.33 3.46 15.01
C ALA A 238 -18.16 2.01 14.52
N MET A 239 -17.05 1.70 13.84
CA MET A 239 -16.78 0.34 13.36
C MET A 239 -16.46 -0.62 14.51
N THR A 240 -15.72 -0.17 15.52
CA THR A 240 -15.41 -1.03 16.68
C THR A 240 -16.67 -1.42 17.46
N ASP A 241 -17.60 -0.49 17.66
CA ASP A 241 -18.86 -0.76 18.33
C ASP A 241 -19.78 -1.63 17.44
N ALA A 242 -19.79 -1.41 16.12
CA ALA A 242 -20.47 -2.32 15.19
C ALA A 242 -19.88 -3.75 15.20
N GLY A 243 -18.56 -3.89 15.33
CA GLY A 243 -17.88 -5.18 15.46
C GLY A 243 -18.27 -5.93 16.74
N LYS A 244 -18.44 -5.21 17.86
CA LYS A 244 -18.94 -5.80 19.12
C LYS A 244 -20.37 -6.33 18.97
N ILE A 245 -21.23 -5.60 18.24
CA ILE A 245 -22.60 -6.04 17.94
C ILE A 245 -22.61 -7.30 17.07
N ALA A 246 -21.69 -7.37 16.10
CA ALA A 246 -21.53 -8.55 15.24
C ALA A 246 -21.06 -9.78 16.03
N ALA A 247 -20.17 -9.60 17.00
CA ALA A 247 -19.65 -10.67 17.85
C ALA A 247 -20.66 -11.13 18.92
N ALA A 248 -21.61 -10.28 19.31
CA ALA A 248 -22.61 -10.59 20.34
C ALA A 248 -23.73 -11.51 19.81
N PRO A 249 -24.14 -12.55 20.58
CA PRO A 249 -25.27 -13.41 20.22
C PRO A 249 -26.57 -12.61 20.02
N SER A 250 -27.37 -12.99 19.03
CA SER A 250 -28.57 -12.25 18.59
C SER A 250 -29.63 -11.99 19.69
N ALA A 251 -29.63 -12.80 20.76
CA ALA A 251 -30.61 -12.72 21.85
C ALA A 251 -30.07 -12.08 23.14
N SER A 252 -28.83 -11.60 23.18
CA SER A 252 -28.27 -11.02 24.40
C SER A 252 -28.81 -9.61 24.67
N GLU A 253 -29.12 -9.31 25.93
CA GLU A 253 -29.45 -7.94 26.37
C GLU A 253 -28.28 -6.97 26.12
N ASP A 254 -27.05 -7.48 26.13
CA ASP A 254 -25.86 -6.69 25.85
C ASP A 254 -25.80 -6.22 24.39
N ARG A 255 -26.27 -7.03 23.43
CA ARG A 255 -26.40 -6.61 22.03
C ARG A 255 -27.35 -5.42 21.89
N LYS A 256 -28.49 -5.43 22.60
CA LYS A 256 -29.46 -4.32 22.58
C LYS A 256 -28.86 -3.04 23.19
N LYS A 257 -28.08 -3.16 24.27
CA LYS A 257 -27.39 -2.02 24.89
C LYS A 257 -26.37 -1.41 23.93
N GLU A 258 -25.49 -2.23 23.34
CA GLU A 258 -24.49 -1.76 22.37
C GLU A 258 -25.15 -1.17 21.11
N LEU A 259 -26.24 -1.78 20.63
CA LEU A 259 -27.03 -1.22 19.53
C LEU A 259 -27.60 0.16 19.86
N SER A 260 -28.11 0.34 21.09
CA SER A 260 -28.63 1.63 21.57
C SER A 260 -27.53 2.67 21.68
N LYS A 261 -26.35 2.27 22.17
CA LYS A 261 -25.19 3.14 22.28
C LYS A 261 -24.70 3.60 20.91
N LEU A 262 -24.59 2.69 19.95
CA LEU A 262 -24.17 3.02 18.58
C LEU A 262 -25.18 3.91 17.87
N SER A 263 -26.50 3.64 18.00
CA SER A 263 -27.52 4.49 17.38
C SER A 263 -27.51 5.91 17.95
N LEU A 264 -27.40 6.05 19.27
CA LEU A 264 -27.29 7.35 19.94
C LEU A 264 -26.04 8.11 19.50
N TYR A 265 -24.89 7.42 19.46
CA TYR A 265 -23.63 8.02 18.99
C TYR A 265 -23.74 8.54 17.55
N LEU A 266 -24.32 7.75 16.64
CA LEU A 266 -24.51 8.15 15.25
C LEU A 266 -25.51 9.30 15.12
N GLU A 267 -26.62 9.26 15.84
CA GLU A 267 -27.62 10.34 15.83
C GLU A 267 -27.02 11.67 16.29
N GLU A 268 -26.32 11.67 17.42
CA GLU A 268 -25.64 12.86 17.96
C GLU A 268 -24.63 13.42 16.94
N CYS A 269 -23.77 12.56 16.37
CA CYS A 269 -22.78 12.99 15.36
C CYS A 269 -23.43 13.53 14.08
N LEU A 270 -24.52 12.93 13.62
CA LEU A 270 -25.22 13.34 12.39
C LEU A 270 -26.04 14.62 12.59
N GLU A 271 -26.57 14.87 13.79
CA GLU A 271 -27.25 16.11 14.14
C GLU A 271 -26.30 17.31 14.18
N PHE A 272 -25.10 17.15 14.76
CA PHE A 272 -24.04 18.17 14.67
C PHE A 272 -23.71 18.54 13.21
N GLY A 273 -23.75 17.56 12.30
CA GLY A 273 -23.55 17.76 10.86
C GLY A 273 -24.66 18.57 10.16
N LYS A 274 -25.89 18.62 10.69
CA LYS A 274 -26.99 19.42 10.12
C LYS A 274 -26.74 20.93 10.25
N GLN A 275 -26.07 21.35 11.32
CA GLN A 275 -25.81 22.77 11.64
C GLN A 275 -24.77 23.41 10.71
N GLN A 276 -23.90 22.61 10.07
CA GLN A 276 -22.74 23.07 9.28
C GLN A 276 -22.89 22.92 7.75
N ARG A 277 -24.08 22.60 7.22
CA ARG A 277 -24.33 22.38 5.78
C ARG A 277 -24.17 23.68 4.95
N THR A 278 -22.93 24.04 4.63
CA THR A 278 -22.62 25.11 3.67
C THR A 278 -22.51 24.51 2.26
N PRO A 279 -23.08 25.16 1.22
CA PRO A 279 -22.95 24.70 -0.16
C PRO A 279 -21.51 24.94 -0.66
N VAL A 280 -20.79 23.87 -0.98
CA VAL A 280 -19.46 23.96 -1.61
C VAL A 280 -19.62 24.13 -3.13
N ARG A 281 -18.98 25.15 -3.70
CA ARG A 281 -18.96 25.41 -5.16
C ARG A 281 -17.58 25.01 -5.70
N LEU A 282 -17.52 23.92 -6.48
CA LEU A 282 -16.30 23.50 -7.16
C LEU A 282 -16.55 23.52 -8.68
N PHE A 283 -15.90 24.48 -9.36
CA PHE A 283 -16.12 24.81 -10.78
C PHE A 283 -17.61 25.11 -11.11
N CYS A 284 -17.96 25.36 -12.38
CA CYS A 284 -19.32 25.75 -12.81
C CYS A 284 -20.46 24.76 -12.47
N PHE A 285 -20.18 23.65 -11.79
CA PHE A 285 -21.16 22.70 -11.32
C PHE A 285 -21.68 23.07 -9.92
N ARG A 286 -22.98 23.40 -9.82
CA ARG A 286 -23.69 23.43 -8.53
C ARG A 286 -23.87 21.98 -8.05
N PHE A 287 -22.92 21.46 -7.28
CA PHE A 287 -23.21 20.28 -6.46
C PHE A 287 -24.23 20.70 -5.40
N GLY A 288 -25.42 20.10 -5.45
CA GLY A 288 -26.55 20.50 -4.61
C GLY A 288 -26.29 20.34 -3.11
N ARG A 289 -27.30 20.69 -2.30
CA ARG A 289 -27.36 20.56 -0.82
C ARG A 289 -27.00 19.15 -0.24
N GLY A 290 -26.65 18.18 -1.08
CA GLY A 290 -26.37 16.78 -0.75
C GLY A 290 -24.92 16.30 -0.89
N LEU A 291 -23.94 17.18 -1.18
CA LEU A 291 -22.50 16.86 -1.05
C LEU A 291 -21.78 17.66 0.07
N GLY A 292 -22.47 18.58 0.74
CA GLY A 292 -21.89 19.48 1.75
C GLY A 292 -21.59 18.83 3.10
N SER A 293 -21.25 17.54 3.10
CA SER A 293 -20.98 16.75 4.29
C SER A 293 -19.49 16.37 4.26
N TYR A 294 -18.76 16.79 5.30
CA TYR A 294 -17.30 16.81 5.30
C TYR A 294 -16.69 15.41 5.04
N VAL A 295 -17.25 14.37 5.68
CA VAL A 295 -16.70 13.00 5.59
C VAL A 295 -16.88 12.41 4.19
N THR A 296 -18.07 12.58 3.59
CA THR A 296 -18.34 12.14 2.22
C THR A 296 -17.43 12.82 1.21
N LEU A 297 -17.23 14.15 1.33
CA LEU A 297 -16.37 14.90 0.42
C LEU A 297 -14.91 14.46 0.57
N LEU A 298 -14.44 14.30 1.81
CA LEU A 298 -13.09 13.81 2.09
C LEU A 298 -12.87 12.41 1.50
N TYR A 299 -13.84 11.51 1.65
CA TYR A 299 -13.75 10.16 1.08
C TYR A 299 -13.66 10.18 -0.45
N LEU A 300 -14.50 10.98 -1.12
CA LEU A 300 -14.43 11.16 -2.58
C LEU A 300 -13.09 11.76 -3.03
N LEU A 301 -12.53 12.70 -2.27
CA LEU A 301 -11.21 13.28 -2.52
C LEU A 301 -10.12 12.20 -2.42
N VAL A 302 -10.13 11.38 -1.37
CA VAL A 302 -9.17 10.28 -1.21
C VAL A 302 -9.28 9.28 -2.37
N LYS A 303 -10.49 8.91 -2.80
CA LYS A 303 -10.69 8.07 -3.98
C LYS A 303 -10.10 8.71 -5.24
N GLY A 304 -10.27 10.02 -5.40
CA GLY A 304 -9.65 10.79 -6.49
C GLY A 304 -8.11 10.82 -6.41
N LEU A 305 -7.54 10.86 -5.19
CA LEU A 305 -6.10 10.76 -4.97
C LEU A 305 -5.55 9.39 -5.36
N TYR A 306 -6.27 8.29 -5.15
CA TYR A 306 -5.85 6.97 -5.63
C TYR A 306 -5.76 6.93 -7.17
N VAL A 307 -6.76 7.49 -7.88
CA VAL A 307 -6.74 7.59 -9.35
C VAL A 307 -5.60 8.49 -9.84
N THR A 308 -5.43 9.66 -9.23
CA THR A 308 -4.32 10.57 -9.57
C THR A 308 -2.96 9.92 -9.30
N ASN A 309 -2.83 9.18 -8.19
CA ASN A 309 -1.60 8.47 -7.85
C ASN A 309 -1.28 7.43 -8.92
N ILE A 310 -2.19 6.51 -9.29
CA ILE A 310 -1.87 5.47 -10.28
C ILE A 310 -1.52 6.07 -11.66
N LEU A 311 -2.17 7.15 -12.08
CA LEU A 311 -1.81 7.88 -13.29
C LEU A 311 -0.40 8.49 -13.21
N THR A 312 -0.06 9.07 -12.05
CA THR A 312 1.27 9.61 -11.77
C THR A 312 2.32 8.50 -11.78
N GLN A 313 2.03 7.33 -11.21
CA GLN A 313 2.93 6.17 -11.22
C GLN A 313 3.19 5.65 -12.62
N PHE A 314 2.15 5.58 -13.45
CA PHE A 314 2.28 5.19 -14.84
C PHE A 314 3.11 6.21 -15.64
N TYR A 315 2.96 7.50 -15.35
CA TYR A 315 3.80 8.55 -15.94
C TYR A 315 5.28 8.43 -15.50
N ILE A 316 5.53 8.25 -14.20
CA ILE A 316 6.88 8.05 -13.65
C ILE A 316 7.56 6.86 -14.34
N LEU A 317 6.87 5.73 -14.45
CA LEU A 317 7.39 4.51 -15.08
C LEU A 317 7.80 4.74 -16.54
N ASN A 318 6.95 5.42 -17.33
CA ASN A 318 7.27 5.72 -18.73
C ASN A 318 8.42 6.73 -18.88
N ARG A 319 8.46 7.77 -18.04
CA ARG A 319 9.51 8.78 -18.10
C ARG A 319 10.85 8.23 -17.64
N PHE A 320 10.85 7.38 -16.60
CA PHE A 320 12.04 6.80 -15.99
C PHE A 320 12.78 5.85 -16.94
N LEU A 321 12.05 5.04 -17.72
CA LEU A 321 12.64 4.12 -18.70
C LEU A 321 13.05 4.81 -20.02
N GLY A 322 12.74 6.10 -20.19
CA GLY A 322 13.13 6.85 -21.38
C GLY A 322 12.41 6.44 -22.68
N SER A 323 11.36 5.62 -22.59
CA SER A 323 10.60 5.21 -23.77
C SER A 323 9.85 6.40 -24.39
N ARG A 324 9.91 6.51 -25.72
CA ARG A 324 9.12 7.49 -26.50
C ARG A 324 7.63 7.13 -26.59
N TYR A 325 7.27 5.88 -26.29
CA TYR A 325 5.90 5.36 -26.38
C TYR A 325 5.41 4.83 -25.03
N SER A 326 4.26 5.32 -24.56
CA SER A 326 3.66 4.90 -23.28
C SER A 326 3.22 3.43 -23.24
N PHE A 327 3.07 2.80 -24.41
CA PHE A 327 2.64 1.40 -24.58
C PHE A 327 3.80 0.44 -24.86
N TRP A 328 5.03 0.81 -24.51
CA TRP A 328 6.20 -0.03 -24.71
C TRP A 328 6.05 -1.42 -24.08
N GLY A 329 5.33 -1.56 -22.96
CA GLY A 329 5.11 -2.86 -22.30
C GLY A 329 4.40 -3.89 -23.20
N ILE A 330 3.45 -3.48 -24.04
CA ILE A 330 2.78 -4.38 -25.00
C ILE A 330 3.77 -4.82 -26.07
N GLN A 331 4.52 -3.87 -26.63
CA GLN A 331 5.50 -4.15 -27.67
C GLN A 331 6.59 -5.10 -27.16
N THR A 332 7.16 -4.84 -25.99
CA THR A 332 8.17 -5.70 -25.36
C THR A 332 7.63 -7.09 -25.06
N PHE A 333 6.36 -7.22 -24.64
CA PHE A 333 5.74 -8.53 -24.45
C PHE A 333 5.60 -9.31 -25.77
N VAL A 334 5.17 -8.64 -26.84
CA VAL A 334 5.04 -9.25 -28.18
C VAL A 334 6.41 -9.64 -28.73
N ASP A 335 7.43 -8.80 -28.55
CA ASP A 335 8.79 -9.08 -28.97
C ASP A 335 9.37 -10.29 -28.23
N LEU A 336 9.12 -10.37 -26.91
CA LEU A 336 9.54 -11.51 -26.10
C LEU A 336 8.80 -12.80 -26.48
N TYR A 337 7.48 -12.73 -26.76
CA TYR A 337 6.69 -13.88 -27.21
C TYR A 337 7.16 -14.41 -28.58
N ASN A 338 7.53 -13.50 -29.48
CA ASN A 338 8.07 -13.83 -30.80
C ASN A 338 9.55 -14.25 -30.77
N GLY A 339 10.18 -14.29 -29.61
CA GLY A 339 11.59 -14.67 -29.46
C GLY A 339 12.57 -13.64 -30.04
N ARG A 340 12.16 -12.38 -30.23
CA ARG A 340 13.08 -11.31 -30.63
C ARG A 340 13.92 -10.91 -29.41
N GLU A 341 15.25 -10.87 -29.59
CA GLU A 341 16.17 -10.55 -28.52
C GLU A 341 16.26 -9.04 -28.24
N TRP A 342 16.75 -8.71 -27.04
CA TRP A 342 16.89 -7.36 -26.47
C TRP A 342 17.79 -6.41 -27.26
N MET A 343 18.52 -6.91 -28.26
CA MET A 343 19.51 -6.20 -29.07
C MET A 343 18.89 -5.02 -29.84
N ASP A 344 17.61 -5.09 -30.21
CA ASP A 344 16.97 -4.09 -31.10
C ASP A 344 16.28 -2.93 -30.36
N SER A 345 15.85 -3.12 -29.12
CA SER A 345 14.95 -2.16 -28.45
C SER A 345 15.68 -1.05 -27.67
N GLY A 346 16.95 -1.26 -27.29
CA GLY A 346 17.79 -0.28 -26.59
C GLY A 346 17.30 0.19 -25.22
N VAL A 347 16.09 -0.20 -24.76
CA VAL A 347 15.51 0.22 -23.48
C VAL A 347 16.18 -0.50 -22.30
N PHE A 348 16.48 -1.80 -22.46
CA PHE A 348 17.10 -2.62 -21.43
C PHE A 348 18.33 -3.38 -21.95
N PRO A 349 19.47 -2.71 -22.17
CA PRO A 349 20.67 -3.40 -22.63
C PRO A 349 21.30 -4.23 -21.51
N ARG A 350 21.71 -5.45 -21.86
CA ARG A 350 22.41 -6.36 -20.93
C ARG A 350 23.92 -6.23 -21.04
N VAL A 351 24.39 -5.69 -22.15
CA VAL A 351 25.79 -5.40 -22.43
C VAL A 351 25.91 -3.90 -22.68
N THR A 352 26.82 -3.25 -21.96
CA THR A 352 27.11 -1.83 -22.10
C THR A 352 28.61 -1.60 -22.21
N LEU A 353 29.00 -0.44 -22.71
CA LEU A 353 30.38 0.00 -22.81
C LEU A 353 30.65 1.03 -21.71
N CYS A 354 31.84 0.96 -21.13
CA CYS A 354 32.29 1.89 -20.11
C CYS A 354 33.63 2.49 -20.53
N ASP A 355 33.74 3.81 -20.36
CA ASP A 355 34.99 4.53 -20.54
C ASP A 355 35.60 4.86 -19.18
N PHE A 356 36.87 4.49 -18.99
CA PHE A 356 37.65 4.94 -17.84
C PHE A 356 38.98 5.54 -18.28
N GLN A 357 39.44 6.53 -17.53
CA GLN A 357 40.66 7.28 -17.83
C GLN A 357 41.71 7.03 -16.76
N VAL A 358 42.89 6.56 -17.19
CA VAL A 358 44.04 6.36 -16.30
C VAL A 358 45.06 7.45 -16.55
N ARG A 359 45.45 8.16 -15.48
CA ARG A 359 46.50 9.18 -15.53
C ARG A 359 47.86 8.52 -15.37
N ARG A 360 48.71 8.61 -16.40
CA ARG A 360 50.15 8.31 -16.31
C ARG A 360 50.94 9.61 -16.46
N LEU A 361 52.21 9.63 -16.03
CA LEU A 361 53.07 10.81 -16.13
C LEU A 361 53.08 11.34 -17.58
N GLY A 362 52.52 12.54 -17.79
CA GLY A 362 52.52 13.23 -19.08
C GLY A 362 51.38 12.91 -20.05
N ASN A 363 50.53 11.90 -19.82
CA ASN A 363 49.41 11.55 -20.72
C ASN A 363 48.22 10.89 -19.99
N ILE A 364 47.00 11.20 -20.44
CA ILE A 364 45.75 10.55 -20.00
C ILE A 364 45.38 9.49 -21.04
N HIS A 365 45.33 8.22 -20.62
CA HIS A 365 44.90 7.13 -21.49
C HIS A 365 43.44 6.78 -21.21
N ARG A 366 42.61 6.79 -22.26
CA ARG A 366 41.21 6.33 -22.21
C ARG A 366 41.14 4.86 -22.61
N TYR A 367 40.52 4.05 -21.77
CA TYR A 367 40.17 2.66 -22.06
C TYR A 367 38.66 2.55 -22.21
N THR A 368 38.21 1.78 -23.19
CA THR A 368 36.81 1.39 -23.35
C THR A 368 36.71 -0.10 -23.12
N VAL A 369 35.92 -0.52 -22.12
CA VAL A 369 35.72 -1.91 -21.76
C VAL A 369 34.25 -2.30 -21.93
N GLN A 370 34.02 -3.55 -22.30
CA GLN A 370 32.68 -4.12 -22.40
C GLN A 370 32.27 -4.69 -21.05
N CYS A 371 31.08 -4.32 -20.58
CA CYS A 371 30.57 -4.75 -19.30
C CYS A 371 29.20 -5.43 -19.45
N VAL A 372 28.98 -6.48 -18.67
CA VAL A 372 27.70 -7.19 -18.57
C VAL A 372 26.95 -6.66 -17.36
N LEU A 373 25.78 -6.08 -17.61
CA LEU A 373 24.95 -5.44 -16.60
C LEU A 373 23.86 -6.40 -16.10
N SER A 374 24.24 -7.28 -15.16
CA SER A 374 23.36 -8.34 -14.66
C SER A 374 22.10 -7.81 -13.96
N ILE A 375 22.18 -6.63 -13.33
CA ILE A 375 21.05 -5.97 -12.67
C ILE A 375 19.92 -5.63 -13.66
N ASN A 376 20.26 -5.32 -14.91
CA ASN A 376 19.25 -4.89 -15.87
C ASN A 376 18.35 -6.03 -16.33
N MET A 377 18.84 -7.27 -16.30
CA MET A 377 18.03 -8.45 -16.59
C MET A 377 16.88 -8.61 -15.58
N ILE A 378 17.12 -8.29 -14.30
CA ILE A 378 16.09 -8.30 -13.25
C ILE A 378 15.12 -7.13 -13.45
N ASN A 379 15.66 -5.94 -13.71
CA ASN A 379 14.85 -4.74 -13.93
C ASN A 379 13.89 -4.90 -15.12
N GLU A 380 14.34 -5.48 -16.23
CA GLU A 380 13.50 -5.80 -17.40
C GLU A 380 12.26 -6.60 -16.99
N LYS A 381 12.42 -7.64 -16.17
CA LYS A 381 11.30 -8.50 -15.74
C LYS A 381 10.38 -7.82 -14.74
N ILE A 382 10.95 -7.10 -13.77
CA ILE A 382 10.18 -6.34 -12.79
C ILE A 382 9.33 -5.29 -13.51
N TYR A 383 9.94 -4.42 -14.33
CA TYR A 383 9.21 -3.33 -14.98
C TYR A 383 8.18 -3.80 -16.00
N LEU A 384 8.43 -4.92 -16.70
CA LEU A 384 7.43 -5.53 -17.57
C LEU A 384 6.22 -6.02 -16.76
N PHE A 385 6.45 -6.70 -15.63
CA PHE A 385 5.37 -7.12 -14.74
C PHE A 385 4.61 -5.92 -14.15
N LEU A 386 5.33 -4.89 -13.69
CA LEU A 386 4.76 -3.67 -13.12
C LEU A 386 3.88 -2.92 -14.11
N TRP A 387 4.23 -2.90 -15.39
CA TRP A 387 3.44 -2.23 -16.42
C TRP A 387 2.03 -2.83 -16.51
N PHE A 388 1.92 -4.16 -16.58
CA PHE A 388 0.63 -4.86 -16.59
C PHE A 388 -0.11 -4.74 -15.25
N TRP A 389 0.61 -4.81 -14.13
CA TRP A 389 0.03 -4.64 -12.81
C TRP A 389 -0.59 -3.24 -12.62
N PHE A 390 0.13 -2.19 -13.02
CA PHE A 390 -0.39 -0.82 -12.94
C PHE A 390 -1.56 -0.59 -13.87
N LEU A 391 -1.57 -1.19 -15.07
CA LEU A 391 -2.74 -1.14 -15.95
C LEU A 391 -3.97 -1.78 -15.29
N PHE A 392 -3.81 -2.96 -14.69
CA PHE A 392 -4.89 -3.63 -13.95
C PHE A 392 -5.40 -2.79 -12.78
N VAL A 393 -4.50 -2.30 -11.92
CA VAL A 393 -4.85 -1.46 -10.77
C VAL A 393 -5.51 -0.16 -11.22
N ALA A 394 -5.07 0.45 -12.32
CA ALA A 394 -5.65 1.67 -12.87
C ALA A 394 -7.11 1.45 -13.28
N VAL A 395 -7.42 0.37 -14.01
CA VAL A 395 -8.77 0.05 -14.47
C VAL A 395 -9.71 -0.19 -13.27
N VAL A 396 -9.30 -1.04 -12.33
CA VAL A 396 -10.14 -1.39 -11.18
C VAL A 396 -10.36 -0.18 -10.26
N THR A 397 -9.32 0.63 -10.04
CA THR A 397 -9.41 1.86 -9.22
C THR A 397 -10.28 2.92 -9.88
N ALA A 398 -10.19 3.10 -11.20
CA ALA A 398 -11.04 4.02 -11.95
C ALA A 398 -12.52 3.59 -11.87
N ILE A 399 -12.82 2.31 -12.08
CA ILE A 399 -14.19 1.78 -11.95
C ILE A 399 -14.73 2.04 -10.54
N ASN A 400 -13.93 1.76 -9.50
CA ASN A 400 -14.35 2.00 -8.13
C ASN A 400 -14.61 3.49 -7.84
N PHE A 401 -13.74 4.37 -8.33
CA PHE A 401 -13.92 5.83 -8.20
C PHE A 401 -15.23 6.29 -8.85
N PHE A 402 -15.46 5.95 -10.12
CA PHE A 402 -16.69 6.35 -10.82
C PHE A 402 -17.94 5.75 -10.17
N TYR A 403 -17.88 4.49 -9.73
CA TYR A 403 -18.97 3.85 -8.99
C TYR A 403 -19.28 4.61 -7.68
N THR A 404 -18.25 5.01 -6.93
CA THR A 404 -18.41 5.72 -5.65
C THR A 404 -18.97 7.13 -5.87
N VAL A 405 -18.45 7.85 -6.87
CA VAL A 405 -18.95 9.18 -7.25
C VAL A 405 -20.41 9.10 -7.68
N LEU A 406 -20.78 8.13 -8.54
CA LEU A 406 -22.14 7.94 -9.00
C LEU A 406 -23.09 7.59 -7.85
N TYR A 407 -22.66 6.67 -6.97
CA TYR A 407 -23.44 6.24 -5.81
C TYR A 407 -23.72 7.39 -4.83
N MET A 408 -22.71 8.20 -4.49
CA MET A 408 -22.87 9.29 -3.52
C MET A 408 -23.58 10.52 -4.10
N SER A 409 -23.43 10.77 -5.40
CA SER A 409 -24.06 11.91 -6.08
C SER A 409 -25.54 11.68 -6.39
N LEU A 410 -25.95 10.45 -6.74
CA LEU A 410 -27.33 10.13 -7.08
C LEU A 410 -28.17 9.85 -5.83
N ALA A 411 -29.09 10.78 -5.53
CA ALA A 411 -30.10 10.62 -4.48
C ALA A 411 -30.88 9.29 -4.59
N LEU A 412 -31.20 8.87 -5.82
CA LEU A 412 -31.96 7.65 -6.09
C LEU A 412 -31.24 6.38 -5.64
N LEU A 413 -29.91 6.33 -5.78
CA LEU A 413 -29.12 5.16 -5.37
C LEU A 413 -29.04 5.07 -3.84
N ARG A 414 -28.87 6.21 -3.16
CA ARG A 414 -28.90 6.29 -1.69
C ARG A 414 -30.24 5.83 -1.13
N GLU A 415 -31.33 6.36 -1.69
CA GLU A 415 -32.71 5.98 -1.28
C GLU A 415 -32.96 4.48 -1.47
N LYS A 416 -32.47 3.90 -2.57
CA LYS A 416 -32.60 2.46 -2.83
C LYS A 416 -31.88 1.62 -1.77
N SER A 417 -30.65 2.00 -1.38
CA SER A 417 -29.89 1.31 -0.33
C SER A 417 -30.55 1.44 1.03
N THR A 418 -30.98 2.65 1.42
CA THR A 418 -31.70 2.86 2.69
C THR A 418 -32.97 2.04 2.75
N ARG A 419 -33.72 1.95 1.64
CA ARG A 419 -34.90 1.10 1.54
C ARG A 419 -34.56 -0.39 1.67
N GLN A 420 -33.43 -0.83 1.14
CA GLN A 420 -32.98 -2.22 1.26
C GLN A 420 -32.61 -2.57 2.71
N TRP A 421 -31.98 -1.65 3.46
CA TRP A 421 -31.69 -1.86 4.88
C TRP A 421 -32.95 -1.87 5.74
N LEU A 422 -33.99 -1.11 5.38
CA LEU A 422 -35.25 -1.02 6.11
C LEU A 422 -36.32 -2.02 5.65
N MET A 423 -35.99 -2.96 4.76
CA MET A 423 -36.99 -3.86 4.15
C MET A 423 -37.71 -4.77 5.17
N GLN A 424 -37.12 -4.99 6.36
CA GLN A 424 -37.68 -5.86 7.40
C GLN A 424 -38.48 -5.11 8.49
N THR A 425 -38.47 -3.78 8.49
CA THR A 425 -38.92 -3.01 9.67
C THR A 425 -40.42 -2.74 9.72
N VAL A 426 -41.18 -2.93 8.63
CA VAL A 426 -42.58 -2.47 8.59
C VAL A 426 -43.49 -3.37 7.73
N GLU A 427 -44.48 -3.98 8.38
CA GLU A 427 -45.65 -4.67 7.80
C GLU A 427 -46.86 -3.70 7.63
N ASP A 428 -46.66 -2.49 7.09
CA ASP A 428 -47.76 -1.50 6.99
C ASP A 428 -48.57 -1.63 5.69
N GLU A 429 -49.89 -1.50 5.83
CA GLU A 429 -50.89 -1.51 4.76
C GLU A 429 -50.76 -0.33 3.78
N ASN A 430 -50.02 0.74 4.13
CA ASN A 430 -49.87 1.96 3.34
C ASN A 430 -48.46 2.17 2.75
N LYS A 431 -48.19 1.45 1.65
CA LYS A 431 -46.91 1.47 0.91
C LYS A 431 -46.41 2.86 0.48
N TYR A 432 -47.32 3.82 0.26
CA TYR A 432 -46.97 5.19 -0.17
C TYR A 432 -46.38 6.04 0.97
N ARG A 433 -47.03 6.07 2.14
CA ARG A 433 -46.56 6.84 3.31
C ARG A 433 -45.20 6.33 3.79
N TYR A 434 -45.02 5.01 3.83
CA TYR A 434 -43.74 4.41 4.18
C TYR A 434 -42.62 4.82 3.21
N LYS A 435 -42.87 4.80 1.89
CA LYS A 435 -41.88 5.24 0.89
C LYS A 435 -41.47 6.70 1.09
N GLN A 436 -42.42 7.57 1.45
CA GLN A 436 -42.12 8.97 1.74
C GLN A 436 -41.32 9.13 3.04
N ALA A 437 -41.70 8.44 4.12
CA ALA A 437 -40.97 8.47 5.38
C ALA A 437 -39.52 7.98 5.25
N VAL A 438 -39.29 6.91 4.48
CA VAL A 438 -37.93 6.39 4.19
C VAL A 438 -37.10 7.42 3.41
N ARG A 439 -37.72 8.10 2.45
CA ARG A 439 -37.05 9.16 1.68
C ARG A 439 -36.67 10.34 2.58
N ASP A 440 -37.58 10.77 3.44
CA ASP A 440 -37.36 11.89 4.35
C ASP A 440 -36.30 11.54 5.40
N PHE A 441 -36.31 10.31 5.93
CA PHE A 441 -35.25 9.76 6.76
C PHE A 441 -33.89 9.75 6.03
N CYS A 442 -33.83 9.31 4.77
CA CYS A 442 -32.59 9.27 4.01
C CYS A 442 -31.94 10.66 3.82
N HIS A 443 -32.74 11.68 3.48
CA HIS A 443 -32.20 13.02 3.20
C HIS A 443 -32.06 13.92 4.43
N GLN A 444 -33.02 13.86 5.35
CA GLN A 444 -33.08 14.74 6.51
C GLN A 444 -32.49 14.11 7.76
N GLY A 445 -32.77 12.82 8.00
CA GLY A 445 -32.23 12.07 9.14
C GLY A 445 -30.77 11.72 8.94
N LEU A 446 -30.50 10.86 7.95
CA LEU A 446 -29.20 10.23 7.72
C LEU A 446 -28.21 11.13 6.95
N GLY A 447 -28.70 11.78 5.89
CA GLY A 447 -27.85 12.54 4.98
C GLY A 447 -26.79 11.68 4.25
N PRO A 448 -25.89 12.30 3.48
CA PRO A 448 -24.84 11.60 2.73
C PRO A 448 -23.84 10.88 3.65
N ASP A 449 -23.40 11.53 4.73
CA ASP A 449 -22.44 10.96 5.67
C ASP A 449 -22.99 9.74 6.38
N GLY A 450 -24.22 9.79 6.88
CA GLY A 450 -24.82 8.64 7.56
C GLY A 450 -25.06 7.45 6.61
N VAL A 451 -25.43 7.70 5.34
CA VAL A 451 -25.51 6.65 4.31
C VAL A 451 -24.13 6.01 4.07
N LEU A 452 -23.07 6.82 4.03
CA LEU A 452 -21.70 6.31 3.88
C LEU A 452 -21.27 5.48 5.09
N THR A 453 -21.57 5.94 6.31
CA THR A 453 -21.25 5.24 7.55
C THR A 453 -21.98 3.91 7.65
N LEU A 454 -23.27 3.86 7.34
CA LEU A 454 -24.03 2.59 7.31
C LEU A 454 -23.44 1.62 6.28
N ARG A 455 -22.97 2.12 5.14
CA ARG A 455 -22.31 1.29 4.14
C ARG A 455 -20.98 0.70 4.64
N PHE A 456 -20.19 1.47 5.38
CA PHE A 456 -19.00 0.93 6.03
C PHE A 456 -19.35 -0.12 7.09
N ILE A 457 -20.39 0.10 7.88
CA ILE A 457 -20.90 -0.88 8.85
C ILE A 457 -21.34 -2.17 8.12
N GLU A 458 -22.03 -2.06 6.99
CA GLU A 458 -22.42 -3.21 6.16
C GLU A 458 -21.21 -4.02 5.69
N SER A 459 -20.15 -3.35 5.24
CA SER A 459 -18.93 -4.01 4.78
C SER A 459 -18.08 -4.60 5.91
N HIS A 460 -18.13 -4.04 7.12
CA HIS A 460 -17.28 -4.44 8.24
C HIS A 460 -17.98 -5.44 9.18
N ALA A 461 -19.19 -5.13 9.62
CA ALA A 461 -19.97 -5.90 10.59
C ALA A 461 -21.05 -6.79 9.94
N GLY A 462 -21.26 -6.64 8.62
CA GLY A 462 -22.18 -7.45 7.84
C GLY A 462 -23.60 -6.89 7.72
N GLY A 463 -24.36 -7.46 6.77
CA GLY A 463 -25.68 -6.97 6.38
C GLY A 463 -26.77 -7.07 7.45
N ILE A 464 -26.62 -7.92 8.47
CA ILE A 464 -27.61 -8.04 9.56
C ILE A 464 -27.46 -6.87 10.54
N VAL A 465 -26.22 -6.54 10.92
CA VAL A 465 -25.91 -5.49 11.88
C VAL A 465 -26.36 -4.12 11.36
N VAL A 466 -26.08 -3.81 10.08
CA VAL A 466 -26.52 -2.54 9.49
C VAL A 466 -28.04 -2.41 9.46
N ARG A 467 -28.78 -3.52 9.27
CA ARG A 467 -30.25 -3.51 9.27
C ARG A 467 -30.81 -3.20 10.65
N ASP A 468 -30.26 -3.82 11.69
CA ASP A 468 -30.66 -3.56 13.08
C ASP A 468 -30.38 -2.10 13.48
N VAL A 469 -29.21 -1.57 13.09
CA VAL A 469 -28.82 -0.18 13.34
C VAL A 469 -29.75 0.78 12.58
N ALA A 470 -29.94 0.55 11.27
CA ALA A 470 -30.81 1.38 10.44
C ALA A 470 -32.27 1.36 10.94
N ALA A 471 -32.78 0.18 11.31
CA ALA A 471 -34.11 0.01 11.86
C ALA A 471 -34.30 0.80 13.17
N LYS A 472 -33.32 0.71 14.07
CA LYS A 472 -33.35 1.45 15.33
C LYS A 472 -33.36 2.97 15.11
N MET A 473 -32.41 3.46 14.31
CA MET A 473 -32.33 4.89 13.96
C MET A 473 -33.60 5.39 13.26
N PHE A 474 -34.22 4.57 12.41
CA PHE A 474 -35.48 4.92 11.76
C PHE A 474 -36.62 5.04 12.78
N ASN A 475 -36.74 4.09 13.71
CA ASN A 475 -37.76 4.13 14.76
C ASN A 475 -37.60 5.34 15.68
N ASP A 476 -36.37 5.66 16.06
CA ASP A 476 -36.07 6.80 16.93
C ASP A 476 -36.31 8.14 16.18
N TYR A 477 -36.00 8.19 14.87
CA TYR A 477 -36.40 9.30 14.00
C TYR A 477 -37.92 9.50 13.95
N ILE A 478 -38.71 8.44 13.76
CA ILE A 478 -40.19 8.53 13.73
C ILE A 478 -40.75 9.00 15.09
N LYS A 479 -40.18 8.54 16.21
CA LYS A 479 -40.57 9.03 17.55
C LYS A 479 -40.30 10.52 17.72
N SER A 480 -39.13 10.99 17.26
CA SER A 480 -38.76 12.42 17.34
C SER A 480 -39.73 13.31 16.55
N LEU A 481 -40.22 12.83 15.40
CA LEU A 481 -41.22 13.53 14.60
C LEU A 481 -42.58 13.63 15.32
N HIS A 482 -43.04 12.55 15.97
CA HIS A 482 -44.29 12.59 16.74
C HIS A 482 -44.22 13.53 17.95
N GLN A 483 -43.10 13.57 18.68
CA GLN A 483 -42.92 14.47 19.82
C GLN A 483 -42.84 15.95 19.42
N SER A 484 -42.39 16.25 18.20
CA SER A 484 -42.36 17.62 17.67
C SER A 484 -43.76 18.11 17.29
N SER A 485 -44.65 17.20 16.85
CA SER A 485 -46.02 17.52 16.46
C SER A 485 -46.99 17.76 17.62
N THR A 486 -46.69 17.28 18.83
CA THR A 486 -47.57 17.45 20.01
C THR A 486 -47.27 18.74 20.80
N LYS A 487 -46.10 19.37 20.60
CA LYS A 487 -45.74 20.63 21.26
C LYS A 487 -46.40 21.87 20.66
N THR A 488 -46.95 21.80 19.44
CA THR A 488 -47.63 22.91 18.76
C THR A 488 -49.13 23.03 19.08
N THR A 489 -49.68 22.16 19.93
CA THR A 489 -51.10 22.18 20.35
C THR A 489 -51.27 22.50 21.84
N SER A 490 -50.64 23.57 22.32
CA SER A 490 -51.02 24.23 23.59
C SER A 490 -51.85 25.48 23.27
N PRO A 491 -53.02 25.70 23.88
CA PRO A 491 -53.90 26.81 23.55
C PRO A 491 -53.53 28.05 24.37
N ASP A 492 -52.91 29.05 23.74
CA ASP A 492 -52.92 30.46 24.17
C ASP A 492 -52.52 31.39 22.97
N ILE A 493 -53.53 31.78 22.17
CA ILE A 493 -53.82 33.05 21.40
C ILE A 493 -52.65 33.97 20.91
N PRO A 494 -52.72 34.72 19.76
CA PRO A 494 -53.53 34.65 18.54
C PRO A 494 -52.70 34.56 17.22
N ASP A 495 -53.45 34.30 16.16
CA ASP A 495 -53.18 34.43 14.72
C ASP A 495 -52.27 35.61 14.28
N ASP A 496 -51.15 35.28 13.64
CA ASP A 496 -50.46 36.14 12.67
C ASP A 496 -50.04 35.25 11.48
N GLY A 497 -50.58 35.57 10.31
CA GLY A 497 -50.68 34.65 9.19
C GLY A 497 -49.37 34.31 8.43
N ALA A 498 -49.52 33.21 7.70
CA ALA A 498 -48.82 32.79 6.49
C ALA A 498 -47.35 32.34 6.59
N HIS A 499 -47.15 31.10 7.05
CA HIS A 499 -46.34 30.10 6.35
C HIS A 499 -46.82 28.68 6.69
N GLU A 500 -47.99 28.30 6.17
CA GLU A 500 -48.47 26.92 6.21
C GLU A 500 -47.70 26.06 5.19
N SER A 501 -46.76 25.25 5.68
CA SER A 501 -46.38 24.01 5.00
C SER A 501 -47.36 22.92 5.44
N CYS A 502 -48.25 22.55 4.53
CA CYS A 502 -49.31 21.54 4.67
C CYS A 502 -48.87 20.25 5.40
N PHE A 503 -49.44 20.01 6.57
CA PHE A 503 -49.64 18.68 7.15
C PHE A 503 -51.08 18.60 7.68
N TYR A 504 -51.97 17.98 6.91
CA TYR A 504 -53.31 17.60 7.37
C TYR A 504 -53.33 16.08 7.59
N MET A 505 -53.53 15.64 8.83
CA MET A 505 -54.03 14.30 9.15
C MET A 505 -55.53 14.41 9.46
N PRO A 506 -56.41 13.56 8.92
CA PRO A 506 -57.72 13.37 9.50
C PRO A 506 -57.69 12.25 10.55
N SER A 507 -58.21 12.57 11.73
CA SER A 507 -58.55 11.67 12.83
C SER A 507 -59.79 10.81 12.50
N GLU A 508 -59.92 9.70 13.22
CA GLU A 508 -60.90 8.60 13.08
C GLU A 508 -62.39 8.97 12.91
N PRO A 509 -63.23 8.04 12.40
CA PRO A 509 -64.60 8.33 12.01
C PRO A 509 -65.59 7.94 13.12
N HIS A 510 -66.39 8.89 13.62
CA HIS A 510 -67.69 8.55 14.20
C HIS A 510 -68.76 9.62 13.96
N SER A 511 -69.93 9.09 13.60
CA SER A 511 -71.31 9.61 13.75
C SER A 511 -71.79 10.79 12.89
N GLY A 512 -72.61 10.44 11.90
CA GLY A 512 -73.94 11.02 11.65
C GLY A 512 -74.03 12.51 11.31
N LEU A 513 -73.89 12.85 10.03
CA LEU A 513 -74.28 14.16 9.50
C LEU A 513 -75.76 14.15 9.09
N VAL A 514 -76.55 14.88 9.86
CA VAL A 514 -77.88 15.40 9.51
C VAL A 514 -77.72 16.44 8.41
N MET A 515 -78.46 16.30 7.30
CA MET A 515 -78.54 17.30 6.23
C MET A 515 -79.40 18.50 6.66
N PRO A 516 -79.04 19.74 6.30
CA PRO A 516 -79.97 20.86 6.25
C PRO A 516 -80.54 21.06 4.83
N ASP A 517 -81.86 21.27 4.79
CA ASP A 517 -82.69 21.54 3.61
C ASP A 517 -82.26 22.77 2.81
N TYR A 518 -82.32 22.66 1.48
CA TYR A 518 -82.28 23.79 0.55
C TYR A 518 -83.70 24.15 0.08
N PRO A 519 -84.08 25.44 0.02
CA PRO A 519 -85.36 25.85 -0.51
C PRO A 519 -85.36 25.78 -2.05
N THR A 520 -86.37 25.12 -2.58
CA THR A 520 -86.72 25.07 -4.00
C THR A 520 -87.25 26.42 -4.49
N LYS A 521 -86.74 26.90 -5.63
CA LYS A 521 -87.45 27.86 -6.49
C LYS A 521 -87.79 27.16 -7.80
N VAL A 522 -89.10 27.01 -7.99
CA VAL A 522 -89.79 26.65 -9.23
C VAL A 522 -89.79 27.88 -10.15
N ASP A 523 -89.59 27.66 -11.46
CA ASP A 523 -90.41 28.24 -12.55
C ASP A 523 -89.77 27.93 -13.92
N HIS A 524 -90.12 26.78 -14.51
CA HIS A 524 -90.98 26.65 -15.69
C HIS A 524 -90.88 25.27 -16.33
#